data_AF-A0A497PE09-F1
#
_entry.id   AF-A0A497PE09-F1
#
_cell.length_a   1.000
_cell.length_b   1.000
_cell.length_c   1.000
_cell.angle_alpha   90.00
_cell.angle_beta   90.00
_cell.angle_gamma   90.00
#
_symmetry.space_group_name_H-M   'P 1'
#
loop_
_entity.id
_entity.type
_entity.pdbx_description
1 polymer ?
#
loop_
_entity_poly.entity_id
_entity_poly.type
_entity_poly.pdbx_seq_one_letter_code
_entity_poly.pdbx_strand_id
1 'polypeptide(L)' 'MVGCDNYMNLVLEDVSEYMSDKSTVKYGPLILRGRFILHICVRQPE' A
#
# COMPACT_ATOMS: atom_id res chain seq x y z
N MET A 1 3.68 -2.36 -5.50
CA MET A 1 3.87 -3.41 -4.48
C MET A 1 4.98 -4.30 -4.97
N VAL A 2 6.06 -4.44 -4.20
CA VAL A 2 7.24 -5.24 -4.60
C VAL A 2 7.38 -6.51 -3.76
N GLY A 3 6.65 -6.62 -2.65
CA GLY A 3 6.59 -7.83 -1.84
C GLY A 3 5.29 -7.93 -1.04
N CYS A 4 4.87 -9.16 -0.78
CA CYS A 4 3.74 -9.52 0.07
C CYS A 4 4.06 -10.86 0.74
N ASP A 5 3.89 -10.94 2.06
CA ASP A 5 4.06 -12.20 2.81
C ASP A 5 2.73 -12.88 3.14
N ASN A 6 2.79 -14.07 3.74
CA ASN A 6 1.61 -14.86 4.12
C ASN A 6 0.76 -14.22 5.25
N TYR A 7 1.23 -13.12 5.85
CA TYR A 7 0.52 -12.35 6.87
C TYR A 7 -0.03 -11.03 6.31
N MET A 8 0.03 -10.84 4.99
CA MET A 8 -0.34 -9.61 4.26
C MET A 8 0.50 -8.39 4.65
N ASN A 9 1.71 -8.57 5.16
CA ASN A 9 2.64 -7.45 5.23
C ASN A 9 3.10 -7.10 3.83
N LEU A 10 3.06 -5.81 3.47
CA LEU A 10 3.36 -5.34 2.13
C LEU A 10 4.63 -4.50 2.13
N VAL A 11 5.50 -4.76 1.15
CA VAL A 11 6.59 -3.85 0.79
C VAL A 11 6.15 -3.04 -0.42
N LEU A 12 6.11 -1.73 -0.25
CA LEU A 12 5.65 -0.79 -1.28
C LEU A 12 6.76 0.20 -1.62
N GLU A 13 6.84 0.55 -2.90
CA GLU A 13 7.67 1.61 -3.46
C GLU A 13 6.74 2.62 -4.16
N ASP A 14 7.21 3.85 -4.34
CA ASP A 14 6.46 4.97 -4.96
C ASP A 14 5.05 5.19 -4.36
N VAL A 15 4.98 5.31 -3.03
CA VAL A 15 3.70 5.36 -2.31
C VAL A 15 3.17 6.79 -2.17
N SER A 16 1.88 6.96 -2.46
CA SER A 16 1.12 8.16 -2.12
C SER A 16 -0.01 7.79 -1.15
N GLU A 17 -0.03 8.45 -0.01
CA GLU A 17 -1.13 8.33 0.95
C GLU A 17 -2.21 9.36 0.66
N TYR A 18 -3.46 8.95 0.91
CA TYR A 18 -4.63 9.79 0.83
C TYR A 18 -5.39 9.71 2.15
N MET A 19 -5.72 10.87 2.73
CA MET A 19 -6.65 10.97 3.85
C MET A 19 -7.83 11.85 3.44
N SER A 20 -9.06 11.35 3.62
CA SER A 20 -10.29 12.05 3.18
C SER A 20 -10.19 12.51 1.72
N ASP A 21 -9.75 11.60 0.84
CA ASP A 21 -9.56 11.80 -0.61
C ASP A 21 -8.51 12.84 -1.03
N LYS A 22 -7.75 13.40 -0.09
CA LYS A 22 -6.67 14.34 -0.37
C LYS A 22 -5.34 13.64 -0.23
N SER A 23 -4.46 13.79 -1.22
CA SER A 23 -3.08 13.30 -1.09
C SER A 23 -2.39 14.07 0.02
N THR A 24 -1.95 13.35 1.04
CA THR A 24 -1.36 13.92 2.26
C THR A 24 0.15 13.88 2.21
N VAL A 25 0.71 12.73 1.84
CA VAL A 25 2.15 12.46 1.91
C VAL A 25 2.59 11.55 0.77
N LYS A 26 3.76 11.85 0.20
CA LYS A 26 4.53 10.90 -0.61
C LYS A 26 5.59 10.25 0.26
N TYR A 27 5.54 8.94 0.35
CA TYR A 27 6.51 8.18 1.10
C TYR A 27 7.56 7.58 0.17
N GLY A 28 8.77 7.41 0.69
CA GLY A 28 9.75 6.48 0.10
C GLY A 28 9.33 5.03 0.31
N PRO A 29 10.25 4.06 0.14
CA PRO A 29 9.97 2.66 0.41
C PRO A 29 9.44 2.46 1.84
N LEU A 30 8.33 1.73 1.98
CA LEU A 30 7.71 1.49 3.27
C LEU A 30 7.15 0.07 3.40
N ILE A 31 6.91 -0.31 4.65
CA ILE A 31 6.28 -1.58 5.01
C ILE A 31 4.92 -1.30 5.66
N LEU A 32 3.85 -1.87 5.11
CA LEU A 32 2.54 -1.91 5.75
C LEU A 32 2.36 -3.23 6.49
N ARG A 33 1.81 -3.18 7.71
CA ARG A 33 1.47 -4.38 8.48
C ARG A 33 0.11 -4.92 8.08
N GLY A 34 0.05 -6.20 7.71
CA GLY A 34 -1.16 -6.82 7.17
C GLY A 34 -2.38 -6.78 8.09
N ARG A 35 -2.17 -6.82 9.41
CA ARG A 35 -3.27 -6.73 10.39
C ARG A 35 -4.12 -5.44 10.32
N PHE A 36 -3.60 -4.39 9.67
CA PHE A 36 -4.29 -3.11 9.53
C PHE A 36 -4.84 -2.90 8.11
N ILE A 37 -4.75 -3.91 7.24
CA ILE A 37 -5.26 -3.85 5.88
C ILE A 37 -6.69 -4.40 5.87
N LEU A 38 -7.65 -3.58 5.42
CA LEU A 38 -9.04 -4.00 5.25
C LEU A 38 -9.24 -4.74 3.93
N HIS A 39 -8.71 -4.19 2.83
CA HIS A 39 -8.74 -4.80 1.51
C HIS A 39 -7.61 -4.26 0.64
N ILE A 40 -7.31 -4.97 -0.44
CA ILE A 40 -6.36 -4.56 -1.47
C ILE A 40 -7.11 -4.50 -2.79
N CYS A 41 -7.12 -3.33 -3.43
CA CYS A 41 -7.67 -3.16 -4.78
C CYS A 41 -6.52 -3.23 -5.78
N VAL A 42 -6.56 -4.24 -6.66
CA VAL A 42 -5.58 -4.40 -7.74
C VAL A 42 -6.21 -3.88 -9.03
N ARG A 43 -5.55 -2.96 -9.73
CA ARG A 43 -5.98 -2.57 -11.07
C ARG A 43 -5.63 -3.70 -12.03
N GLN A 44 -6.56 -4.10 -12.88
CA GLN A 44 -6.25 -5.00 -13.98
C GLN A 44 -5.28 -4.29 -14.94
N PRO A 45 -4.24 -4.99 -15.44
CA PRO A 45 -3.48 -4.47 -16.56
C PRO A 45 -4.42 -4.32 -17.77
N GLU A 46 -4.27 -3.22 -18.51
CA GLU A 46 -4.95 -2.99 -19.79
C GLU A 46 -4.50 -3.99 -20.87
#